data_AF-A0ABD3IAX7-F1
#
_entry.id   AF-A0ABD3IAX7-F1
#
_cell.length_a   1.000
_cell.length_b   1.000
_cell.length_c   1.000
_cell.angle_alpha   90.00
_cell.angle_beta   90.00
_cell.angle_gamma   90.00
#
_symmetry.space_group_name_H-M   'P 1'
#
loop_
_entity.id
_entity.type
_entity.pdbx_description
1 polymer ?
#
loop_
_entity_poly.entity_id
_entity_poly.type
_entity_poly.pdbx_seq_one_letter_code
_entity_poly.pdbx_strand_id
1 'polypeptide(L)'
;MERFSVVFAFCFSCLVISGALRGPPLQFATAFAMVDEEWLEPVDFPEWLEYVHSTSDPEPTILDGMAPTGSYLGAGLTLPDTDQHAEKSSPGNLFVTKREIVVDQLGTGDFRTIQAAVNAVTNNNQERVTIRIMPGLYSEKVRIPKDKPYITLLGYPNTTVIVFDSIASDVISTESNATLRTFGSATVAVESRFFFAINLIFKNSAPIPPPGSVGKQAVAFRISADMAAFYNCQFLGGQDTLYDHHGRHYFQNCYVEGTIDFIFGNGRSLYKNCILNALDNYGAPGSITAQKRNPRTLDTGFSFVDCYVTGTGQVYLGRAWGNYSRVIFARSYMDAVVVPVGWDDWGVKDRDRTAFYAEFNCSGPGAKRSGRAPWARVITAKKAKPFLSSVFINGRKWLPRDYRDLINFSCSSAACGASPEPSASPRGSPPKQSSFTPSEIRPSAGHDRVFSKFDWSKTVTVAVIAMILGFFM
;
A
#
# COMPACT_ATOMS: atom_id res chain seq x y z
N MET A 1 36.89 -42.86 15.43
CA MET A 1 36.78 -42.17 16.73
C MET A 1 35.93 -40.94 16.51
N GLU A 2 34.87 -40.59 17.23
CA GLU A 2 33.92 -41.20 18.19
C GLU A 2 32.73 -40.21 18.26
N ARG A 3 31.46 -40.50 18.58
CA ARG A 3 30.61 -41.70 18.73
C ARG A 3 29.15 -41.19 18.65
N PHE A 4 28.22 -42.01 18.10
CA PHE A 4 26.87 -42.38 18.61
C PHE A 4 26.02 -41.36 19.43
N SER A 5 24.68 -41.27 19.32
CA SER A 5 23.62 -42.25 18.99
C SER A 5 22.29 -41.58 18.58
N VAL A 6 21.49 -42.11 17.62
CA VAL A 6 20.22 -42.91 17.76
C VAL A 6 19.04 -42.12 18.40
N VAL A 7 17.80 -42.02 17.85
CA VAL A 7 16.71 -43.04 17.74
C VAL A 7 15.62 -42.65 16.69
N PHE A 8 15.17 -43.65 15.89
CA PHE A 8 13.86 -43.98 15.25
C PHE A 8 12.57 -43.10 15.43
N ALA A 9 11.46 -43.25 14.68
CA ALA A 9 11.09 -43.77 13.33
C ALA A 9 9.53 -43.80 13.17
N PHE A 10 9.02 -44.19 11.99
CA PHE A 10 7.61 -44.49 11.62
C PHE A 10 6.66 -43.27 11.45
N CYS A 11 5.68 -43.28 10.52
CA CYS A 11 5.05 -44.43 9.86
C CYS A 11 4.71 -44.18 8.36
N PHE A 12 5.12 -45.11 7.49
CA PHE A 12 4.42 -45.44 6.24
C PHE A 12 4.53 -46.95 6.05
N SER A 13 3.46 -47.61 5.59
CA SER A 13 3.48 -49.04 5.28
C SER A 13 2.49 -49.33 4.16
N CYS A 14 3.02 -49.64 2.98
CA CYS A 14 2.27 -50.25 1.89
C CYS A 14 2.67 -51.73 1.74
N LEU A 15 1.70 -52.53 1.31
CA LEU A 15 1.64 -53.98 1.33
C LEU A 15 2.41 -54.64 0.16
N VAL A 16 3.04 -55.81 0.38
CA VAL A 16 3.64 -56.76 -0.61
C VAL A 16 4.28 -57.92 0.21
N ILE A 17 4.28 -59.23 -0.11
CA ILE A 17 3.56 -60.13 -1.05
C ILE A 17 3.56 -61.57 -0.44
N SER A 18 2.73 -62.49 -0.97
CA SER A 18 2.77 -63.98 -0.88
C SER A 18 1.57 -64.61 -0.14
N GLY A 19 0.83 -65.59 -0.68
CA GLY A 19 0.90 -66.21 -2.01
C GLY A 19 -0.14 -67.34 -2.21
N ALA A 20 -0.34 -67.76 -3.48
CA ALA A 20 -1.09 -68.93 -3.97
C ALA A 20 -2.63 -69.04 -3.75
N LEU A 21 -3.41 -69.04 -4.87
CA LEU A 21 -4.17 -70.22 -5.37
C LEU A 21 -4.95 -69.95 -6.69
N ARG A 22 -4.50 -70.61 -7.78
CA ARG A 22 -5.24 -71.17 -8.96
C ARG A 22 -6.34 -70.37 -9.71
N GLY A 23 -6.10 -70.08 -11.00
CA GLY A 23 -7.11 -69.76 -12.03
C GLY A 23 -6.50 -69.29 -13.38
N PRO A 24 -6.89 -69.83 -14.57
CA PRO A 24 -6.19 -69.58 -15.86
C PRO A 24 -6.81 -68.44 -16.72
N PRO A 25 -6.23 -68.09 -17.91
CA PRO A 25 -6.05 -66.68 -18.26
C PRO A 25 -6.89 -66.15 -19.44
N LEU A 26 -6.93 -64.82 -19.57
CA LEU A 26 -7.27 -64.10 -20.80
C LEU A 26 -6.23 -63.00 -21.05
N GLN A 27 -5.42 -63.18 -22.10
CA GLN A 27 -4.57 -62.13 -22.66
C GLN A 27 -5.42 -61.22 -23.55
N PHE A 28 -5.12 -59.91 -23.62
CA PHE A 28 -4.44 -59.33 -24.78
C PHE A 28 -4.09 -57.83 -24.61
N ALA A 29 -2.97 -57.45 -25.23
CA ALA A 29 -2.60 -56.12 -25.69
C ALA A 29 -2.41 -54.97 -24.67
N THR A 30 -1.15 -54.77 -24.30
CA THR A 30 -0.54 -53.48 -23.96
C THR A 30 -0.76 -52.41 -25.05
N ALA A 31 -0.99 -51.17 -24.63
CA ALA A 31 -0.60 -49.98 -25.38
C ALA A 31 -0.10 -48.90 -24.40
N PHE A 32 1.19 -48.55 -24.50
CA PHE A 32 1.73 -47.35 -23.86
C PHE A 32 1.29 -46.13 -24.69
N ALA A 33 0.82 -45.08 -24.03
CA ALA A 33 0.77 -43.74 -24.59
C ALA A 33 1.07 -42.74 -23.46
N MET A 34 2.09 -41.92 -23.66
CA MET A 34 2.53 -40.90 -22.72
C MET A 34 1.49 -39.77 -22.68
N VAL A 35 1.30 -39.17 -21.51
CA VAL A 35 0.73 -37.83 -21.36
C VAL A 35 1.75 -37.06 -20.55
N ASP A 36 2.28 -35.98 -21.13
CA ASP A 36 3.40 -35.24 -20.55
C ASP A 36 3.00 -34.55 -19.24
N GLU A 37 3.72 -34.88 -18.16
CA GLU A 37 3.82 -34.01 -16.99
C GLU A 37 4.86 -32.92 -17.28
N GLU A 38 4.41 -31.81 -17.85
CA GLU A 38 5.21 -30.58 -17.90
C GLU A 38 4.30 -29.38 -17.53
N TRP A 39 4.83 -28.42 -16.76
CA TRP A 39 4.14 -27.25 -16.19
C TRP A 39 3.32 -27.42 -14.90
N LEU A 40 3.91 -28.08 -13.90
CA LEU A 40 3.82 -27.63 -12.51
C LEU A 40 5.21 -27.75 -11.86
N GLU A 41 6.08 -26.75 -12.04
CA GLU A 41 7.30 -26.70 -11.25
C GLU A 41 6.95 -26.49 -9.76
N PRO A 42 7.47 -27.33 -8.85
CA PRO A 42 7.25 -27.12 -7.43
C PRO A 42 8.03 -25.88 -7.00
N VAL A 43 7.32 -24.89 -6.45
CA VAL A 43 7.96 -23.73 -5.81
C VAL A 43 8.94 -24.24 -4.75
N ASP A 44 10.23 -23.96 -4.93
CA ASP A 44 11.26 -24.57 -4.10
C ASP A 44 11.08 -24.13 -2.65
N PHE A 45 10.89 -25.12 -1.77
CA PHE A 45 10.49 -24.89 -0.38
C PHE A 45 11.49 -24.02 0.42
N PRO A 46 12.82 -24.04 0.15
CA PRO A 46 13.78 -23.10 0.72
C PRO A 46 13.56 -21.64 0.27
N GLU A 47 13.32 -21.37 -1.02
CA GLU A 47 13.05 -20.00 -1.51
C GLU A 47 11.74 -19.46 -0.92
N TRP A 48 10.72 -20.30 -0.78
CA TRP A 48 9.46 -19.92 -0.13
C TRP A 48 9.64 -19.61 1.36
N LEU A 49 10.47 -20.38 2.07
CA LEU A 49 10.83 -20.08 3.46
C LEU A 49 11.64 -18.79 3.57
N GLU A 50 12.58 -18.53 2.67
CA GLU A 50 13.35 -17.28 2.64
C GLU A 50 12.45 -16.07 2.31
N TYR A 51 11.46 -16.22 1.42
CA TYR A 51 10.41 -15.24 1.17
C TYR A 51 9.58 -14.93 2.44
N VAL A 52 9.15 -15.95 3.18
CA VAL A 52 8.43 -15.79 4.46
C VAL A 52 9.33 -15.13 5.53
N HIS A 53 10.62 -15.47 5.57
CA HIS A 53 11.59 -14.82 6.46
C HIS A 53 11.89 -13.36 6.06
N SER A 54 11.89 -13.03 4.77
CA SER A 54 12.09 -11.66 4.27
C SER A 54 10.87 -10.75 4.52
N THR A 55 9.67 -11.33 4.57
CA THR A 55 8.42 -10.62 4.88
C THR A 55 8.08 -10.59 6.36
N SER A 56 8.70 -11.45 7.18
CA SER A 56 8.66 -11.31 8.64
C SER A 56 9.75 -10.34 9.11
N ASP A 57 9.50 -9.02 9.08
CA ASP A 57 10.34 -8.05 9.81
C ASP A 57 10.46 -8.48 11.30
N PRO A 58 11.64 -8.91 11.82
CA PRO A 58 11.96 -8.67 13.21
C PRO A 58 12.18 -7.15 13.37
N GLU A 59 11.83 -6.58 14.53
CA GLU A 59 12.17 -5.17 14.76
C GLU A 59 13.69 -5.00 14.72
N PRO A 60 14.21 -4.01 13.97
CA PRO A 60 15.65 -3.84 13.86
C PRO A 60 16.22 -3.44 15.22
N THR A 61 17.15 -4.26 15.74
CA THR A 61 18.09 -3.81 16.76
C THR A 61 18.78 -2.56 16.25
N ILE A 62 18.53 -1.44 16.93
CA ILE A 62 19.24 -0.18 16.68
C ILE A 62 20.73 -0.47 16.86
N LEU A 63 21.54 -0.07 15.88
CA LEU A 63 22.99 -0.03 16.05
C LEU A 63 23.29 1.03 17.12
N ASP A 64 23.59 0.58 18.34
CA ASP A 64 23.89 1.44 19.49
C ASP A 64 25.12 2.30 19.20
N GLY A 65 24.88 3.55 18.79
CA GLY A 65 25.91 4.51 18.43
C GLY A 65 25.69 5.92 18.97
N MET A 66 24.60 6.18 19.71
CA MET A 66 24.31 7.46 20.38
C MET A 66 23.21 7.27 21.46
N ALA A 67 23.60 6.75 22.63
CA ALA A 67 22.78 6.81 23.84
C ALA A 67 23.02 8.15 24.58
N PRO A 68 22.09 8.61 25.44
CA PRO A 68 22.11 8.09 26.79
C PRO A 68 20.74 7.65 27.37
N THR A 69 20.82 6.55 28.13
CA THR A 69 19.98 6.18 29.29
C THR A 69 18.46 6.02 29.09
N GLY A 70 18.03 4.76 28.95
CA GLY A 70 16.64 4.34 29.12
C GLY A 70 16.45 2.88 28.71
N SER A 71 16.55 1.94 29.66
CA SER A 71 16.54 0.49 29.38
C SER A 71 15.18 -0.02 28.87
N TYR A 72 15.19 -0.69 27.72
CA TYR A 72 14.07 -1.50 27.25
C TYR A 72 14.36 -2.99 27.46
N LEU A 73 13.75 -3.57 28.50
CA LEU A 73 13.54 -5.01 28.62
C LEU A 73 12.05 -5.32 28.42
N GLY A 74 11.77 -6.49 27.85
CA GLY A 74 10.50 -6.78 27.19
C GLY A 74 9.26 -6.69 28.10
N ALA A 75 8.25 -5.97 27.60
CA ALA A 75 6.86 -6.13 27.99
C ALA A 75 6.00 -6.09 26.72
N GLY A 76 5.05 -7.01 26.59
CA GLY A 76 4.17 -7.04 25.41
C GLY A 76 3.34 -5.76 25.31
N LEU A 77 3.37 -5.10 24.15
CA LEU A 77 2.57 -3.90 23.88
C LEU A 77 1.08 -4.22 23.67
N THR A 78 0.43 -4.73 24.72
CA THR A 78 -0.89 -4.21 25.05
C THR A 78 -0.69 -2.76 25.48
N LEU A 79 -0.84 -1.81 24.55
CA LEU A 79 -1.13 -0.43 24.94
C LEU A 79 -2.45 -0.47 25.72
N PRO A 80 -2.46 -0.17 27.02
CA PRO A 80 -3.71 -0.04 27.73
C PRO A 80 -4.43 1.22 27.20
N ASP A 81 -5.76 1.23 27.16
CA ASP A 81 -6.57 2.39 26.77
C ASP A 81 -6.58 3.46 27.91
N THR A 82 -5.43 3.66 28.57
CA THR A 82 -5.21 4.49 29.75
C THR A 82 -4.58 5.84 29.39
N ASP A 83 -5.17 6.53 28.42
CA ASP A 83 -4.94 7.96 28.21
C ASP A 83 -5.71 8.79 29.27
N GLN A 84 -5.48 8.52 30.57
CA GLN A 84 -6.05 9.32 31.67
C GLN A 84 -5.41 10.72 31.79
N HIS A 85 -4.40 11.02 30.97
CA HIS A 85 -3.75 12.34 30.91
C HIS A 85 -4.15 13.16 29.66
N ALA A 86 -5.00 12.64 28.77
CA ALA A 86 -5.52 13.39 27.63
C ALA A 86 -6.71 14.32 27.97
N GLU A 87 -7.30 14.22 29.18
CA GLU A 87 -8.58 14.86 29.52
C GLU A 87 -8.52 16.35 29.91
N LYS A 88 -7.34 17.00 29.92
CA LYS A 88 -7.21 18.42 30.32
C LYS A 88 -7.22 19.46 29.20
N SER A 89 -7.31 19.06 27.94
CA SER A 89 -7.50 19.99 26.81
C SER A 89 -8.80 19.71 26.07
N SER A 90 -9.62 20.75 25.88
CA SER A 90 -10.82 20.63 25.03
C SER A 90 -10.39 20.25 23.60
N PRO A 91 -11.04 19.25 22.95
CA PRO A 91 -10.62 18.73 21.64
C PRO A 91 -10.44 19.81 20.56
N GLY A 92 -11.16 20.94 20.64
CA GLY A 92 -11.02 22.06 19.70
C GLY A 92 -9.59 22.61 19.59
N ASN A 93 -8.78 22.59 20.66
CA ASN A 93 -7.43 23.13 20.61
C ASN A 93 -6.41 22.18 19.94
N LEU A 94 -6.78 20.90 19.71
CA LEU A 94 -5.94 19.92 19.02
C LEU A 94 -5.91 20.08 17.49
N PHE A 95 -6.82 20.89 16.93
CA PHE A 95 -7.03 21.02 15.48
C PHE A 95 -6.63 22.40 14.94
N VAL A 96 -6.60 23.44 15.79
CA VAL A 96 -6.21 24.80 15.40
C VAL A 96 -4.69 24.90 15.25
N THR A 97 -4.23 25.19 14.05
CA THR A 97 -2.83 25.54 13.77
C THR A 97 -2.39 26.74 14.60
N LYS A 98 -1.33 26.58 15.41
CA LYS A 98 -0.71 27.65 16.22
C LYS A 98 0.50 28.26 15.53
N ARG A 99 1.23 27.47 14.75
CA ARG A 99 2.39 27.87 13.96
C ARG A 99 2.27 27.29 12.56
N GLU A 100 2.49 28.12 11.56
CA GLU A 100 2.71 27.68 10.17
C GLU A 100 4.21 27.75 9.84
N ILE A 101 4.67 26.84 9.00
CA ILE A 101 6.01 26.81 8.41
C ILE A 101 5.83 26.54 6.91
N VAL A 102 6.40 27.36 6.05
CA VAL A 102 6.29 27.22 4.58
C VAL A 102 7.53 26.54 4.02
N VAL A 103 7.34 25.50 3.22
CA VAL A 103 8.38 24.83 2.44
C VAL A 103 8.19 25.16 0.96
N ASP A 104 9.24 25.67 0.33
CA ASP A 104 9.26 26.00 -1.09
C ASP A 104 10.67 25.77 -1.67
N GLN A 105 10.76 24.93 -2.70
CA GLN A 105 12.02 24.60 -3.38
C GLN A 105 12.68 25.83 -4.04
N LEU A 106 11.90 26.84 -4.43
CA LEU A 106 12.40 28.10 -5.00
C LEU A 106 13.01 29.02 -3.92
N GLY A 107 12.79 28.74 -2.63
CA GLY A 107 13.34 29.47 -1.51
C GLY A 107 12.58 30.75 -1.14
N THR A 108 11.29 30.84 -1.48
CA THR A 108 10.40 31.93 -1.03
C THR A 108 9.67 31.64 0.29
N GLY A 109 9.75 30.40 0.78
CA GLY A 109 9.29 29.98 2.12
C GLY A 109 10.43 29.91 3.16
N ASP A 110 10.09 29.47 4.38
CA ASP A 110 11.04 29.34 5.50
C ASP A 110 12.13 28.28 5.23
N PHE A 111 11.80 27.22 4.50
CA PHE A 111 12.72 26.12 4.18
C PHE A 111 12.60 25.67 2.72
N ARG A 112 13.70 25.13 2.17
CA ARG A 112 13.71 24.52 0.82
C ARG A 112 13.38 23.03 0.79
N THR A 113 13.50 22.35 1.93
CA THR A 113 13.26 20.90 2.07
C THR A 113 12.30 20.63 3.23
N ILE A 114 11.55 19.54 3.10
CA ILE A 114 10.51 19.14 4.06
C ILE A 114 11.18 18.64 5.34
N GLN A 115 12.27 17.88 5.25
CA GLN A 115 13.01 17.41 6.42
C GLN A 115 13.56 18.58 7.26
N ALA A 116 14.00 19.68 6.64
CA ALA A 116 14.48 20.85 7.38
C ALA A 116 13.34 21.53 8.18
N ALA A 117 12.15 21.66 7.58
CA ALA A 117 10.98 22.17 8.29
C ALA A 117 10.53 21.26 9.44
N VAL A 118 10.56 19.93 9.25
CA VAL A 118 10.29 18.96 10.32
C VAL A 118 11.32 19.09 11.45
N ASN A 119 12.60 19.26 11.13
CA ASN A 119 13.66 19.44 12.13
C ASN A 119 13.46 20.73 12.97
N ALA A 120 12.91 21.79 12.37
CA ALA A 120 12.62 23.09 13.01
C ALA A 120 11.36 23.13 13.89
N VAL A 121 10.56 22.05 13.93
CA VAL A 121 9.54 21.85 14.96
C VAL A 121 10.22 21.45 16.27
N THR A 122 9.82 22.05 17.40
CA THR A 122 10.41 21.78 18.71
C THR A 122 10.18 20.34 19.16
N ASN A 123 11.16 19.74 19.84
CA ASN A 123 10.98 18.43 20.45
C ASN A 123 9.99 18.53 21.63
N ASN A 124 9.23 17.47 21.87
CA ASN A 124 8.09 17.42 22.79
C ASN A 124 7.03 18.51 22.53
N ASN A 125 6.82 18.88 21.26
CA ASN A 125 5.80 19.82 20.82
C ASN A 125 4.41 19.52 21.43
N GLN A 126 3.67 20.56 21.82
CA GLN A 126 2.33 20.43 22.43
C GLN A 126 1.21 21.10 21.61
N GLU A 127 1.55 21.75 20.50
CA GLU A 127 0.64 22.58 19.70
C GLU A 127 0.64 22.16 18.23
N ARG A 128 -0.48 22.36 17.49
CA ARG A 128 -0.50 21.98 16.08
C ARG A 128 0.38 22.91 15.24
N VAL A 129 1.39 22.32 14.61
CA VAL A 129 2.24 23.00 13.62
C VAL A 129 1.86 22.51 12.23
N THR A 130 1.49 23.42 11.34
CA THR A 130 1.25 23.10 9.93
C THR A 130 2.49 23.42 9.11
N ILE A 131 3.06 22.41 8.48
CA ILE A 131 4.10 22.55 7.47
C ILE A 131 3.38 22.59 6.11
N ARG A 132 3.25 23.80 5.55
CA ARG A 132 2.66 24.05 4.23
C ARG A 132 3.72 23.84 3.16
N ILE A 133 3.49 22.88 2.27
CA ILE A 133 4.47 22.47 1.25
C ILE A 133 3.96 22.95 -0.10
N MET A 134 4.67 23.90 -0.71
CA MET A 134 4.29 24.51 -1.99
C MET A 134 4.32 23.47 -3.14
N PRO A 135 3.60 23.70 -4.25
CA PRO A 135 3.60 22.79 -5.40
C PRO A 135 5.01 22.49 -5.89
N GLY A 136 5.33 21.22 -6.17
CA GLY A 136 6.69 20.81 -6.50
C GLY A 136 6.93 19.30 -6.35
N LEU A 137 8.11 18.87 -6.78
CA LEU A 137 8.60 17.49 -6.71
C LEU A 137 9.76 17.42 -5.74
N TYR A 138 9.48 16.97 -4.52
CA TYR A 138 10.42 16.90 -3.41
C TYR A 138 11.07 15.52 -3.39
N SER A 139 12.26 15.42 -4.01
CA SER A 139 13.07 14.19 -4.02
C SER A 139 13.89 14.10 -2.73
N GLU A 140 13.26 13.65 -1.64
CA GLU A 140 13.89 13.50 -0.32
C GLU A 140 13.19 12.40 0.51
N LYS A 141 13.95 11.73 1.38
CA LYS A 141 13.36 10.88 2.44
C LYS A 141 12.99 11.77 3.62
N VAL A 142 11.76 11.65 4.10
CA VAL A 142 11.25 12.44 5.24
C VAL A 142 10.94 11.54 6.43
N ARG A 143 11.57 11.79 7.58
CA ARG A 143 11.25 11.15 8.86
C ARG A 143 10.68 12.16 9.85
N ILE A 144 9.50 11.85 10.38
CA ILE A 144 8.84 12.61 11.45
C ILE A 144 8.94 11.81 12.75
N PRO A 145 9.90 12.12 13.64
CA PRO A 145 10.19 11.33 14.82
C PRO A 145 9.12 11.45 15.91
N LYS A 146 9.10 10.46 16.80
CA LYS A 146 8.11 10.28 17.88
C LYS A 146 7.97 11.47 18.84
N ASP A 147 9.03 12.26 19.00
CA ASP A 147 9.10 13.42 19.87
C ASP A 147 8.57 14.72 19.23
N LYS A 148 8.10 14.71 17.98
CA LYS A 148 7.51 15.89 17.30
C LYS A 148 6.01 15.72 16.96
N PRO A 149 5.13 15.48 17.96
CA PRO A 149 3.71 15.22 17.70
C PRO A 149 2.98 16.47 17.21
N TYR A 150 1.72 16.31 16.78
CA TYR A 150 0.84 17.39 16.29
C TYR A 150 1.31 18.10 15.02
N ILE A 151 2.22 17.51 14.24
CA ILE A 151 2.58 18.01 12.90
C ILE A 151 1.44 17.74 11.91
N THR A 152 1.16 18.72 11.06
CA THR A 152 0.31 18.59 9.86
C THR A 152 1.16 18.89 8.64
N LEU A 153 1.25 17.97 7.67
CA LEU A 153 1.76 18.31 6.34
C LEU A 153 0.57 18.71 5.45
N LEU A 154 0.65 19.90 4.84
CA LEU A 154 -0.40 20.45 3.99
C LEU A 154 0.18 20.78 2.61
N GLY A 155 -0.13 19.96 1.62
CA GLY A 155 0.24 20.19 0.22
C GLY A 155 -0.88 20.86 -0.58
N TYR A 156 -0.67 20.91 -1.89
CA TYR A 156 -1.65 21.32 -2.88
C TYR A 156 -2.09 20.11 -3.71
N PRO A 157 -3.41 19.94 -3.94
CA PRO A 157 -3.96 18.71 -4.50
C PRO A 157 -3.41 18.47 -5.91
N ASN A 158 -2.95 17.25 -6.15
CA ASN A 158 -2.36 16.79 -7.41
C ASN A 158 -1.04 17.46 -7.83
N THR A 159 -0.45 18.37 -7.04
CA THR A 159 0.73 19.15 -7.43
C THR A 159 1.89 19.15 -6.43
N THR A 160 1.68 18.70 -5.19
CA THR A 160 2.77 18.52 -4.22
C THR A 160 3.10 17.03 -4.05
N VAL A 161 4.28 16.63 -4.53
CA VAL A 161 4.75 15.23 -4.55
C VAL A 161 6.02 15.08 -3.72
N ILE A 162 6.05 14.12 -2.81
CA ILE A 162 7.27 13.67 -2.10
C ILE A 162 7.65 12.30 -2.69
N VAL A 163 8.88 12.18 -3.17
CA VAL A 163 9.35 10.99 -3.90
C VAL A 163 10.72 10.52 -3.44
N PHE A 164 10.91 9.20 -3.42
CA PHE A 164 12.22 8.54 -3.36
C PHE A 164 12.11 7.15 -4.00
N ASP A 165 13.20 6.40 -4.16
CA ASP A 165 13.25 5.13 -4.89
C ASP A 165 13.92 3.97 -4.12
N SER A 166 14.00 4.08 -2.78
CA SER A 166 14.59 3.03 -1.94
C SER A 166 13.82 1.71 -1.99
N ILE A 167 14.56 0.61 -1.96
CA ILE A 167 14.06 -0.77 -1.81
C ILE A 167 14.65 -1.46 -0.57
N ALA A 168 14.01 -2.54 -0.11
CA ALA A 168 14.40 -3.26 1.10
C ALA A 168 15.82 -3.87 1.06
N SER A 169 16.37 -4.14 -0.13
CA SER A 169 17.73 -4.66 -0.33
C SER A 169 18.82 -3.59 -0.34
N ASP A 170 18.50 -2.29 -0.29
CA ASP A 170 19.52 -1.24 -0.33
C ASP A 170 20.41 -1.28 0.92
N VAL A 171 21.73 -1.18 0.72
CA VAL A 171 22.72 -1.33 1.79
C VAL A 171 22.82 -0.04 2.63
N ILE A 172 22.66 -0.16 3.95
CA ILE A 172 22.94 0.90 4.94
C ILE A 172 24.44 0.96 5.25
N SER A 173 25.04 -0.21 5.47
CA SER A 173 26.44 -0.36 5.87
C SER A 173 27.03 -1.61 5.22
N THR A 174 28.10 -1.41 4.46
CA THR A 174 28.84 -2.48 3.78
C THR A 174 29.57 -3.39 4.76
N GLU A 175 30.01 -2.87 5.90
CA GLU A 175 30.73 -3.62 6.95
C GLU A 175 29.84 -4.64 7.68
N SER A 176 28.56 -4.29 7.88
CA SER A 176 27.58 -5.14 8.58
C SER A 176 26.67 -5.94 7.65
N ASN A 177 26.77 -5.72 6.34
CA ASN A 177 25.83 -6.19 5.32
C ASN A 177 24.34 -5.88 5.67
N ALA A 178 24.11 -4.80 6.42
CA ALA A 178 22.78 -4.39 6.85
C ALA A 178 22.07 -3.65 5.71
N THR A 179 20.87 -4.10 5.35
CA THR A 179 20.00 -3.44 4.37
C THR A 179 18.89 -2.63 5.04
N LEU A 180 18.23 -1.75 4.28
CA LEU A 180 17.08 -0.96 4.74
C LEU A 180 15.95 -1.82 5.32
N ARG A 181 15.77 -3.04 4.79
CA ARG A 181 14.55 -3.86 4.96
C ARG A 181 13.30 -3.10 4.52
N THR A 182 12.14 -3.73 4.58
CA THR A 182 10.88 -3.07 4.21
C THR A 182 10.61 -1.84 5.09
N PHE A 183 10.95 -1.91 6.39
CA PHE A 183 10.79 -0.79 7.31
C PHE A 183 11.57 0.49 6.93
N GLY A 184 12.77 0.34 6.37
CA GLY A 184 13.66 1.44 5.99
C GLY A 184 13.49 1.94 4.55
N SER A 185 12.80 1.20 3.67
CA SER A 185 12.59 1.63 2.27
C SER A 185 11.60 2.80 2.12
N ALA A 186 10.87 3.15 3.18
CA ALA A 186 9.89 4.24 3.22
C ALA A 186 10.44 5.59 2.71
N THR A 187 9.77 6.16 1.70
CA THR A 187 9.98 7.56 1.26
C THR A 187 9.61 8.54 2.38
N VAL A 188 8.43 8.38 2.99
CA VAL A 188 8.04 9.11 4.19
C VAL A 188 7.75 8.15 5.35
N ALA A 189 8.39 8.40 6.49
CA ALA A 189 8.27 7.61 7.71
C ALA A 189 7.77 8.49 8.88
N VAL A 190 6.61 8.16 9.42
CA VAL A 190 6.01 8.89 10.55
C VAL A 190 5.93 8.00 11.78
N GLU A 191 6.53 8.47 12.87
CA GLU A 191 6.56 7.83 14.20
C GLU A 191 5.89 8.71 15.27
N SER A 192 5.27 9.82 14.85
CA SER A 192 4.70 10.85 15.72
C SER A 192 3.17 10.84 15.79
N ARG A 193 2.63 10.94 17.01
CA ARG A 193 1.19 10.91 17.27
C ARG A 193 0.48 12.20 16.85
N PHE A 194 -0.83 12.10 16.58
CA PHE A 194 -1.67 13.21 16.09
C PHE A 194 -1.20 13.83 14.75
N PHE A 195 -0.43 13.07 13.98
CA PHE A 195 0.07 13.46 12.67
C PHE A 195 -1.04 13.51 11.63
N PHE A 196 -1.19 14.63 10.92
CA PHE A 196 -2.11 14.73 9.78
C PHE A 196 -1.39 15.03 8.46
N ALA A 197 -1.90 14.49 7.36
CA ALA A 197 -1.50 14.84 6.00
C ALA A 197 -2.72 15.22 5.16
N ILE A 198 -2.59 16.26 4.36
CA ILE A 198 -3.67 16.79 3.52
C ILE A 198 -3.11 17.16 2.15
N ASN A 199 -3.79 16.74 1.07
CA ASN A 199 -3.47 17.13 -0.31
C ASN A 199 -2.02 16.83 -0.74
N LEU A 200 -1.50 15.64 -0.41
CA LEU A 200 -0.12 15.25 -0.69
C LEU A 200 -0.05 13.94 -1.46
N ILE A 201 0.89 13.85 -2.40
CA ILE A 201 1.26 12.62 -3.08
C ILE A 201 2.54 12.09 -2.45
N PHE A 202 2.51 10.88 -1.92
CA PHE A 202 3.67 10.15 -1.42
C PHE A 202 3.99 9.04 -2.42
N LYS A 203 5.21 9.03 -2.97
CA LYS A 203 5.61 8.08 -4.01
C LYS A 203 6.89 7.36 -3.67
N ASN A 204 6.89 6.04 -3.82
CA ASN A 204 8.13 5.30 -4.09
C ASN A 204 8.23 5.07 -5.61
N SER A 205 9.33 5.47 -6.23
CA SER A 205 9.58 5.33 -7.67
C SER A 205 10.52 4.19 -8.04
N ALA A 206 10.82 3.29 -7.11
CA ALA A 206 11.50 2.02 -7.43
C ALA A 206 10.72 1.26 -8.52
N PRO A 207 11.41 0.60 -9.47
CA PRO A 207 10.75 -0.24 -10.46
C PRO A 207 9.90 -1.34 -9.82
N ILE A 208 8.70 -1.59 -10.36
CA ILE A 208 7.86 -2.71 -9.92
C ILE A 208 8.63 -4.01 -10.21
N PRO A 209 8.90 -4.85 -9.21
CA PRO A 209 9.63 -6.09 -9.42
C PRO A 209 8.71 -7.20 -9.96
N PRO A 210 9.25 -8.21 -10.66
CA PRO A 210 8.53 -9.45 -10.92
C PRO A 210 8.07 -10.14 -9.62
N PRO A 211 6.93 -10.84 -9.62
CA PRO A 211 6.46 -11.61 -8.46
C PRO A 211 7.52 -12.57 -7.93
N GLY A 212 7.63 -12.68 -6.60
CA GLY A 212 8.63 -13.53 -5.94
C GLY A 212 10.01 -12.88 -5.71
N SER A 213 10.29 -11.71 -6.31
CA SER A 213 11.59 -11.05 -6.15
C SER A 213 11.95 -10.72 -4.70
N VAL A 214 13.08 -11.25 -4.22
CA VAL A 214 13.56 -11.05 -2.85
C VAL A 214 14.10 -9.63 -2.63
N GLY A 215 13.71 -8.99 -1.53
CA GLY A 215 14.23 -7.69 -1.08
C GLY A 215 13.80 -6.49 -1.91
N LYS A 216 12.77 -6.61 -2.76
CA LYS A 216 12.30 -5.54 -3.67
C LYS A 216 11.11 -4.73 -3.14
N GLN A 217 10.75 -4.89 -1.86
CA GLN A 217 9.69 -4.13 -1.20
C GLN A 217 10.02 -2.62 -1.14
N ALA A 218 9.09 -1.77 -1.57
CA ALA A 218 9.36 -0.36 -1.89
C ALA A 218 8.30 0.58 -1.29
N VAL A 219 8.44 0.90 0.00
CA VAL A 219 7.42 1.65 0.75
C VAL A 219 7.37 3.12 0.32
N ALA A 220 6.19 3.63 -0.04
CA ALA A 220 5.96 5.05 -0.29
C ALA A 220 5.67 5.81 1.02
N PHE A 221 4.91 5.19 1.93
CA PHE A 221 4.60 5.80 3.22
C PHE A 221 4.53 4.76 4.33
N ARG A 222 5.17 5.04 5.48
CA ARG A 222 5.07 4.25 6.72
C ARG A 222 4.47 5.09 7.84
N ILE A 223 3.39 4.61 8.46
CA ILE A 223 2.82 5.18 9.68
C ILE A 223 2.99 4.21 10.87
N SER A 224 3.69 4.67 11.89
CA SER A 224 4.06 3.91 13.11
C SER A 224 3.77 4.76 14.35
N ALA A 225 2.52 5.26 14.45
CA ALA A 225 2.11 6.20 15.49
C ALA A 225 0.59 6.26 15.65
N ASP A 226 0.09 6.53 16.86
CA ASP A 226 -1.34 6.59 17.10
C ASP A 226 -2.00 7.91 16.68
N MET A 227 -3.28 7.84 16.32
CA MET A 227 -4.16 8.98 15.98
C MET A 227 -3.70 9.78 14.73
N ALA A 228 -3.32 9.10 13.65
CA ALA A 228 -2.94 9.75 12.39
C ALA A 228 -4.09 9.81 11.36
N ALA A 229 -4.17 10.88 10.58
CA ALA A 229 -5.22 11.04 9.57
C ALA A 229 -4.74 11.64 8.24
N PHE A 230 -5.33 11.16 7.16
CA PHE A 230 -4.93 11.44 5.78
C PHE A 230 -6.17 11.87 5.00
N TYR A 231 -6.12 13.05 4.39
CA TYR A 231 -7.24 13.64 3.67
C TYR A 231 -6.83 14.01 2.25
N ASN A 232 -7.46 13.40 1.25
CA ASN A 232 -7.15 13.66 -0.16
C ASN A 232 -5.65 13.47 -0.48
N CYS A 233 -5.04 12.44 0.13
CA CYS A 233 -3.66 12.03 -0.13
C CYS A 233 -3.61 10.90 -1.16
N GLN A 234 -2.49 10.80 -1.89
CA GLN A 234 -2.23 9.69 -2.80
C GLN A 234 -0.97 8.94 -2.34
N PHE A 235 -1.00 7.62 -2.44
CA PHE A 235 0.10 6.72 -2.07
C PHE A 235 0.43 5.86 -3.30
N LEU A 236 1.60 6.10 -3.90
CA LEU A 236 1.98 5.56 -5.22
C LEU A 236 3.22 4.69 -5.09
N GLY A 237 3.16 3.46 -5.59
CA GLY A 237 4.27 2.49 -5.51
C GLY A 237 3.91 1.16 -6.17
N GLY A 238 4.78 0.16 -5.99
CA GLY A 238 4.59 -1.20 -6.49
C GLY A 238 4.18 -2.16 -5.38
N GLN A 239 5.14 -2.98 -4.93
CA GLN A 239 4.98 -3.85 -3.77
C GLN A 239 5.19 -3.06 -2.47
N ASP A 240 4.36 -3.34 -1.45
CA ASP A 240 4.45 -2.77 -0.09
C ASP A 240 4.28 -1.22 -0.03
N THR A 241 3.47 -0.62 -0.91
CA THR A 241 3.30 0.84 -1.04
C THR A 241 2.98 1.58 0.27
N LEU A 242 1.97 1.14 1.04
CA LEU A 242 1.51 1.77 2.28
C LEU A 242 1.72 0.84 3.49
N TYR A 243 2.76 1.12 4.28
CA TYR A 243 3.03 0.43 5.54
C TYR A 243 2.21 1.06 6.67
N ASP A 244 0.96 0.61 6.77
CA ASP A 244 0.02 0.85 7.87
C ASP A 244 0.43 0.05 9.13
N HIS A 245 1.61 0.41 9.67
CA HIS A 245 2.38 -0.44 10.58
C HIS A 245 1.70 -0.63 11.94
N HIS A 246 1.46 0.44 12.70
CA HIS A 246 0.73 0.37 13.97
C HIS A 246 0.16 1.74 14.40
N GLY A 247 -0.94 1.72 15.14
CA GLY A 247 -1.68 2.91 15.58
C GLY A 247 -3.13 2.92 15.10
N ARG A 248 -3.91 3.93 15.50
CA ARG A 248 -5.26 4.21 14.96
C ARG A 248 -5.16 5.21 13.83
N HIS A 249 -5.61 4.83 12.64
CA HIS A 249 -5.47 5.67 11.44
C HIS A 249 -6.80 5.90 10.72
N TYR A 250 -6.91 7.05 10.07
CA TYR A 250 -8.05 7.42 9.25
C TYR A 250 -7.60 7.91 7.88
N PHE A 251 -8.03 7.24 6.82
CA PHE A 251 -7.76 7.63 5.44
C PHE A 251 -9.10 8.02 4.80
N GLN A 252 -9.24 9.26 4.35
CA GLN A 252 -10.47 9.76 3.74
C GLN A 252 -10.20 10.40 2.38
N ASN A 253 -10.96 9.96 1.37
CA ASN A 253 -10.82 10.40 -0.02
C ASN A 253 -9.40 10.17 -0.57
N CYS A 254 -8.69 9.15 -0.07
CA CYS A 254 -7.33 8.85 -0.50
C CYS A 254 -7.32 7.94 -1.73
N TYR A 255 -6.24 8.02 -2.50
CA TYR A 255 -5.91 7.08 -3.56
C TYR A 255 -4.71 6.24 -3.12
N VAL A 256 -4.77 4.92 -3.29
CA VAL A 256 -3.63 4.02 -3.05
C VAL A 256 -3.50 3.10 -4.27
N GLU A 257 -2.29 2.98 -4.82
CA GLU A 257 -1.99 2.01 -5.86
C GLU A 257 -0.81 1.09 -5.51
N GLY A 258 -0.77 -0.06 -6.19
CA GLY A 258 0.33 -1.00 -6.08
C GLY A 258 -0.01 -2.37 -6.65
N THR A 259 0.90 -3.32 -6.44
CA THR A 259 0.79 -4.70 -6.91
C THR A 259 0.57 -5.66 -5.75
N ILE A 260 1.62 -6.03 -5.04
CA ILE A 260 1.60 -7.02 -3.95
C ILE A 260 1.56 -6.29 -2.60
N ASP A 261 0.62 -6.71 -1.76
CA ASP A 261 0.44 -6.29 -0.36
C ASP A 261 0.47 -4.77 -0.14
N PHE A 262 -0.08 -4.01 -1.09
CA PHE A 262 0.16 -2.57 -1.18
C PHE A 262 -0.46 -1.73 -0.04
N ILE A 263 -1.28 -2.34 0.83
CA ILE A 263 -1.66 -1.84 2.17
C ILE A 263 -1.40 -2.92 3.22
N PHE A 264 -0.35 -2.80 4.02
CA PHE A 264 0.08 -3.86 4.93
C PHE A 264 0.47 -3.35 6.32
N GLY A 265 0.48 -4.27 7.31
CA GLY A 265 0.84 -3.95 8.69
C GLY A 265 -0.24 -4.30 9.71
N ASN A 266 -0.14 -3.73 10.91
CA ASN A 266 -0.97 -4.03 12.08
C ASN A 266 -1.76 -2.81 12.57
N GLY A 267 -1.96 -1.79 11.73
CA GLY A 267 -2.82 -0.65 12.06
C GLY A 267 -4.26 -1.04 12.43
N ARG A 268 -4.91 -0.13 13.15
CA ARG A 268 -6.36 -0.12 13.44
C ARG A 268 -6.97 1.00 12.61
N SER A 269 -7.34 0.69 11.38
CA SER A 269 -7.47 1.71 10.34
C SER A 269 -8.81 1.70 9.65
N LEU A 270 -9.37 2.89 9.44
CA LEU A 270 -10.57 3.11 8.64
C LEU A 270 -10.20 3.86 7.36
N TYR A 271 -10.35 3.19 6.24
CA TYR A 271 -10.28 3.73 4.89
C TYR A 271 -11.70 4.05 4.46
N LYS A 272 -12.00 5.32 4.13
CA LYS A 272 -13.34 5.77 3.78
C LYS A 272 -13.35 6.55 2.47
N ASN A 273 -14.20 6.12 1.54
CA ASN A 273 -14.32 6.74 0.21
C ASN A 273 -12.96 6.82 -0.51
N CYS A 274 -12.13 5.79 -0.35
CA CYS A 274 -10.82 5.70 -0.98
C CYS A 274 -10.90 4.93 -2.31
N ILE A 275 -9.99 5.23 -3.22
CA ILE A 275 -9.74 4.45 -4.44
C ILE A 275 -8.53 3.55 -4.17
N LEU A 276 -8.68 2.27 -4.51
CA LEU A 276 -7.69 1.21 -4.34
C LEU A 276 -7.41 0.65 -5.73
N ASN A 277 -6.29 1.06 -6.33
CA ASN A 277 -5.98 0.84 -7.73
C ASN A 277 -4.91 -0.25 -7.90
N ALA A 278 -5.33 -1.43 -8.34
CA ALA A 278 -4.46 -2.55 -8.67
C ALA A 278 -3.65 -2.25 -9.95
N LEU A 279 -2.33 -2.21 -9.85
CA LEU A 279 -1.46 -2.16 -11.02
C LEU A 279 -1.28 -3.56 -11.61
N ASP A 280 -1.03 -3.67 -12.92
CA ASP A 280 -0.60 -4.94 -13.51
C ASP A 280 0.69 -5.44 -12.83
N ASN A 281 0.72 -6.75 -12.63
CA ASN A 281 1.73 -7.45 -11.87
C ASN A 281 2.20 -8.66 -12.69
N TYR A 282 2.58 -8.39 -13.94
CA TYR A 282 3.05 -9.39 -14.90
C TYR A 282 2.01 -10.49 -15.16
N GLY A 283 0.72 -10.11 -15.20
CA GLY A 283 -0.41 -11.05 -15.35
C GLY A 283 -0.73 -11.90 -14.10
N ALA A 284 0.11 -11.91 -13.07
CA ALA A 284 -0.14 -12.61 -11.82
C ALA A 284 -0.99 -11.76 -10.85
N PRO A 285 -1.92 -12.35 -10.06
CA PRO A 285 -2.69 -11.56 -9.10
C PRO A 285 -1.80 -10.90 -8.02
N GLY A 286 -1.96 -9.59 -7.86
CA GLY A 286 -1.46 -8.85 -6.71
C GLY A 286 -2.36 -9.00 -5.47
N SER A 287 -2.17 -8.16 -4.47
CA SER A 287 -2.97 -8.16 -3.25
C SER A 287 -3.13 -6.76 -2.65
N ILE A 288 -4.37 -6.38 -2.35
CA ILE A 288 -4.67 -5.06 -1.77
C ILE A 288 -4.17 -5.00 -0.32
N THR A 289 -4.33 -6.08 0.46
CA THR A 289 -3.99 -6.06 1.88
C THR A 289 -3.17 -7.24 2.40
N ALA A 290 -2.25 -6.96 3.32
CA ALA A 290 -1.61 -7.97 4.16
C ALA A 290 -1.62 -7.53 5.63
N GLN A 291 -2.63 -7.95 6.38
CA GLN A 291 -2.87 -7.47 7.74
C GLN A 291 -2.24 -8.43 8.78
N LYS A 292 -1.38 -7.91 9.67
CA LYS A 292 -0.47 -8.66 10.57
C LYS A 292 -1.06 -8.97 11.97
N ARG A 293 -2.37 -8.89 12.19
CA ARG A 293 -2.93 -9.00 13.54
C ARG A 293 -2.57 -10.32 14.23
N ASN A 294 -1.79 -10.20 15.30
CA ASN A 294 -1.40 -11.26 16.20
C ASN A 294 -0.92 -10.62 17.53
N PRO A 295 -1.36 -11.06 18.72
CA PRO A 295 -2.35 -12.12 19.00
C PRO A 295 -3.82 -11.65 18.85
N ARG A 296 -4.76 -12.59 19.08
CA ARG A 296 -6.22 -12.38 19.03
C ARG A 296 -6.74 -11.19 19.85
N THR A 297 -6.05 -10.85 20.95
CA THR A 297 -6.47 -9.82 21.91
C THR A 297 -6.29 -8.39 21.39
N LEU A 298 -5.46 -8.16 20.36
CA LEU A 298 -5.35 -6.86 19.72
C LEU A 298 -6.67 -6.48 19.05
N ASP A 299 -7.06 -5.20 19.12
CA ASP A 299 -8.23 -4.67 18.39
C ASP A 299 -7.82 -3.96 17.08
N THR A 300 -6.76 -4.45 16.42
CA THR A 300 -6.24 -3.96 15.13
C THR A 300 -6.98 -4.56 13.92
N GLY A 301 -6.77 -4.03 12.73
CA GLY A 301 -7.43 -4.48 11.50
C GLY A 301 -7.77 -3.32 10.57
N PHE A 302 -8.03 -3.65 9.31
CA PHE A 302 -8.36 -2.67 8.27
C PHE A 302 -9.86 -2.74 7.93
N SER A 303 -10.52 -1.59 7.89
CA SER A 303 -11.91 -1.46 7.45
C SER A 303 -11.98 -0.51 6.25
N PHE A 304 -12.44 -1.01 5.11
CA PHE A 304 -12.64 -0.26 3.87
C PHE A 304 -14.12 -0.01 3.68
N VAL A 305 -14.52 1.26 3.67
CA VAL A 305 -15.91 1.68 3.78
C VAL A 305 -16.26 2.67 2.68
N ASP A 306 -17.25 2.35 1.86
CA ASP A 306 -17.64 3.15 0.69
C ASP A 306 -16.47 3.33 -0.32
N CYS A 307 -15.52 2.39 -0.38
CA CYS A 307 -14.32 2.48 -1.24
C CYS A 307 -14.55 1.90 -2.65
N TYR A 308 -13.63 2.16 -3.56
CA TYR A 308 -13.63 1.63 -4.93
C TYR A 308 -12.38 0.78 -5.15
N VAL A 309 -12.55 -0.51 -5.43
CA VAL A 309 -11.48 -1.39 -5.93
C VAL A 309 -11.55 -1.40 -7.45
N THR A 310 -10.47 -0.97 -8.09
CA THR A 310 -10.31 -0.76 -9.54
C THR A 310 -8.87 -1.13 -9.93
N GLY A 311 -8.53 -1.10 -11.22
CA GLY A 311 -7.14 -1.25 -11.65
C GLY A 311 -6.97 -1.80 -13.06
N THR A 312 -5.73 -2.09 -13.41
CA THR A 312 -5.34 -2.83 -14.62
C THR A 312 -4.89 -4.26 -14.32
N GLY A 313 -4.41 -4.54 -13.10
CA GLY A 313 -4.01 -5.88 -12.66
C GLY A 313 -5.09 -6.63 -11.88
N GLN A 314 -5.01 -7.95 -11.90
CA GLN A 314 -5.83 -8.83 -11.03
C GLN A 314 -5.35 -8.74 -9.57
N VAL A 315 -6.26 -8.85 -8.60
CA VAL A 315 -5.93 -8.78 -7.16
C VAL A 315 -6.79 -9.67 -6.25
N TYR A 316 -6.15 -10.16 -5.19
CA TYR A 316 -6.83 -10.55 -3.95
C TYR A 316 -7.21 -9.30 -3.14
N LEU A 317 -8.38 -9.32 -2.49
CA LEU A 317 -8.77 -8.31 -1.47
C LEU A 317 -7.82 -8.33 -0.26
N GLY A 318 -7.23 -9.48 0.06
CA GLY A 318 -6.22 -9.58 1.09
C GLY A 318 -5.64 -10.98 1.31
N ARG A 319 -4.42 -11.02 1.86
CA ARG A 319 -3.67 -12.21 2.25
C ARG A 319 -3.40 -12.22 3.75
N ALA A 320 -3.59 -13.34 4.43
CA ALA A 320 -3.61 -13.39 5.91
C ALA A 320 -2.20 -13.44 6.54
N TRP A 321 -1.41 -12.36 6.46
CA TRP A 321 -0.05 -12.30 7.03
C TRP A 321 0.01 -12.65 8.53
N GLY A 322 -0.93 -12.12 9.33
CA GLY A 322 -1.06 -12.45 10.76
C GLY A 322 -2.05 -13.59 11.04
N ASN A 323 -1.77 -14.41 12.06
CA ASN A 323 -2.64 -15.53 12.43
C ASN A 323 -4.08 -15.13 12.81
N TYR A 324 -4.32 -13.90 13.25
CA TYR A 324 -5.65 -13.36 13.58
C TYR A 324 -6.03 -12.17 12.68
N SER A 325 -5.50 -12.17 11.45
CA SER A 325 -5.66 -11.12 10.45
C SER A 325 -7.11 -10.67 10.30
N ARG A 326 -7.34 -9.36 10.22
CA ARG A 326 -8.69 -8.78 10.20
C ARG A 326 -8.82 -7.68 9.15
N VAL A 327 -9.61 -7.96 8.12
CA VAL A 327 -9.91 -7.05 7.01
C VAL A 327 -11.42 -7.10 6.70
N ILE A 328 -12.06 -5.94 6.57
CA ILE A 328 -13.47 -5.84 6.18
C ILE A 328 -13.59 -4.87 5.00
N PHE A 329 -14.28 -5.28 3.94
CA PHE A 329 -14.82 -4.37 2.92
C PHE A 329 -16.32 -4.21 3.14
N ALA A 330 -16.82 -2.97 3.14
CA ALA A 330 -18.22 -2.68 3.41
C ALA A 330 -18.76 -1.54 2.56
N ARG A 331 -19.84 -1.80 1.82
CA ARG A 331 -20.44 -0.86 0.84
C ARG A 331 -19.47 -0.40 -0.25
N SER A 332 -18.40 -1.16 -0.47
CA SER A 332 -17.39 -0.85 -1.48
C SER A 332 -17.79 -1.38 -2.85
N TYR A 333 -17.48 -0.63 -3.90
CA TYR A 333 -17.52 -1.13 -5.28
C TYR A 333 -16.26 -1.95 -5.56
N MET A 334 -16.42 -3.08 -6.27
CA MET A 334 -15.35 -3.97 -6.68
C MET A 334 -15.48 -4.25 -8.18
N ASP A 335 -14.52 -3.75 -8.95
CA ASP A 335 -14.46 -4.04 -10.38
C ASP A 335 -13.93 -5.46 -10.67
N ALA A 336 -13.92 -5.87 -11.94
CA ALA A 336 -13.60 -7.23 -12.39
C ALA A 336 -12.14 -7.66 -12.12
N VAL A 337 -11.31 -6.75 -11.62
CA VAL A 337 -9.94 -7.00 -11.11
C VAL A 337 -9.89 -7.88 -9.86
N VAL A 338 -11.01 -8.04 -9.13
CA VAL A 338 -11.01 -8.90 -7.93
C VAL A 338 -11.18 -10.36 -8.34
N VAL A 339 -10.14 -11.17 -8.10
CA VAL A 339 -10.16 -12.60 -8.43
C VAL A 339 -11.29 -13.34 -7.69
N PRO A 340 -11.93 -14.38 -8.27
CA PRO A 340 -13.13 -14.99 -7.70
C PRO A 340 -12.98 -15.46 -6.24
N VAL A 341 -11.84 -16.09 -5.91
CA VAL A 341 -11.50 -16.55 -4.55
C VAL A 341 -11.39 -15.40 -3.55
N GLY A 342 -10.99 -14.21 -4.01
CA GLY A 342 -10.97 -12.94 -3.29
C GLY A 342 -9.98 -12.83 -2.13
N TRP A 343 -9.64 -13.94 -1.49
CA TRP A 343 -8.90 -13.98 -0.23
C TRP A 343 -7.90 -15.12 -0.22
N ASP A 344 -6.75 -14.88 0.39
CA ASP A 344 -5.65 -15.84 0.51
C ASP A 344 -5.27 -16.02 2.00
N ASP A 345 -5.00 -17.26 2.40
CA ASP A 345 -4.67 -17.63 3.79
C ASP A 345 -3.15 -17.58 4.06
N TRP A 346 -2.36 -17.08 3.10
CA TRP A 346 -0.90 -17.13 3.04
C TRP A 346 -0.34 -18.56 2.91
N GLY A 347 -1.15 -19.52 2.45
CA GLY A 347 -0.82 -20.95 2.46
C GLY A 347 -0.83 -21.58 3.87
N VAL A 348 -1.33 -20.87 4.89
CA VAL A 348 -1.32 -21.32 6.29
C VAL A 348 -2.74 -21.65 6.75
N LYS A 349 -3.20 -22.86 6.39
CA LYS A 349 -4.58 -23.35 6.54
C LYS A 349 -5.22 -23.22 7.93
N ASP A 350 -4.45 -23.16 9.01
CA ASP A 350 -5.02 -22.89 10.34
C ASP A 350 -5.59 -21.46 10.46
N ARG A 351 -5.13 -20.52 9.62
CA ARG A 351 -5.63 -19.14 9.56
C ARG A 351 -7.08 -19.06 9.09
N ASP A 352 -7.58 -20.00 8.30
CA ASP A 352 -9.01 -20.16 7.96
C ASP A 352 -9.93 -20.06 9.19
N ARG A 353 -9.48 -20.64 10.31
CA ARG A 353 -10.24 -20.72 11.55
C ARG A 353 -10.23 -19.39 12.32
N THR A 354 -9.13 -18.64 12.26
CA THR A 354 -8.82 -17.51 13.15
C THR A 354 -8.87 -16.14 12.48
N ALA A 355 -8.65 -16.05 11.17
CA ALA A 355 -8.76 -14.83 10.37
C ALA A 355 -10.22 -14.35 10.28
N PHE A 356 -10.38 -13.03 10.17
CA PHE A 356 -11.68 -12.37 10.02
C PHE A 356 -11.67 -11.50 8.77
N TYR A 357 -11.80 -12.15 7.61
CA TYR A 357 -11.94 -11.49 6.32
C TYR A 357 -13.41 -11.48 5.93
N ALA A 358 -13.98 -10.31 5.65
CA ALA A 358 -15.42 -10.16 5.48
C ALA A 358 -15.81 -9.10 4.43
N GLU A 359 -16.92 -9.37 3.74
CA GLU A 359 -17.56 -8.46 2.81
C GLU A 359 -18.99 -8.18 3.28
N PHE A 360 -19.40 -6.91 3.30
CA PHE A 360 -20.74 -6.48 3.69
C PHE A 360 -21.33 -5.46 2.71
N ASN A 361 -22.36 -5.89 1.96
CA ASN A 361 -23.07 -5.04 1.00
C ASN A 361 -22.16 -4.40 -0.07
N CYS A 362 -21.10 -5.10 -0.48
CA CYS A 362 -20.26 -4.70 -1.62
C CYS A 362 -21.00 -4.94 -2.94
N SER A 363 -20.61 -4.21 -3.99
CA SER A 363 -21.26 -4.25 -5.31
C SER A 363 -20.23 -4.22 -6.44
N GLY A 364 -20.67 -4.39 -7.70
CA GLY A 364 -19.79 -4.47 -8.87
C GLY A 364 -19.43 -5.91 -9.26
N PRO A 365 -18.83 -6.13 -10.44
CA PRO A 365 -18.57 -7.46 -10.98
C PRO A 365 -17.62 -8.30 -10.10
N GLY A 366 -16.64 -7.67 -9.46
CA GLY A 366 -15.70 -8.34 -8.53
C GLY A 366 -16.31 -8.75 -7.20
N ALA A 367 -17.49 -8.25 -6.83
CA ALA A 367 -18.16 -8.55 -5.55
C ALA A 367 -18.93 -9.89 -5.52
N LYS A 368 -18.86 -10.71 -6.60
CA LYS A 368 -19.57 -11.98 -6.70
C LYS A 368 -19.03 -13.02 -5.70
N ARG A 369 -19.79 -13.25 -4.62
CA ARG A 369 -19.35 -14.11 -3.50
C ARG A 369 -19.28 -15.62 -3.78
N SER A 370 -19.87 -16.13 -4.85
CA SER A 370 -20.04 -17.58 -5.06
C SER A 370 -18.73 -18.36 -5.28
N GLY A 371 -17.64 -17.66 -5.64
CA GLY A 371 -16.32 -18.26 -5.83
C GLY A 371 -15.33 -17.99 -4.69
N ARG A 372 -15.75 -17.32 -3.60
CA ARG A 372 -14.86 -16.89 -2.53
C ARG A 372 -14.27 -18.06 -1.75
N ALA A 373 -13.09 -17.85 -1.15
CA ALA A 373 -12.48 -18.76 -0.20
C ALA A 373 -13.52 -19.22 0.86
N PRO A 374 -13.70 -20.54 1.12
CA PRO A 374 -14.78 -21.05 1.97
C PRO A 374 -14.78 -20.53 3.42
N TRP A 375 -13.62 -20.08 3.91
CA TRP A 375 -13.45 -19.50 5.24
C TRP A 375 -13.79 -18.01 5.32
N ALA A 376 -13.98 -17.31 4.19
CA ALA A 376 -14.35 -15.91 4.14
C ALA A 376 -15.70 -15.67 4.83
N ARG A 377 -15.74 -14.72 5.78
CA ARG A 377 -16.85 -14.58 6.71
C ARG A 377 -18.08 -13.97 6.02
N VAL A 378 -19.23 -14.60 6.23
CA VAL A 378 -20.55 -13.98 6.00
C VAL A 378 -20.94 -13.24 7.29
N ILE A 379 -21.19 -11.93 7.19
CA ILE A 379 -21.50 -11.08 8.34
C ILE A 379 -22.83 -10.35 8.17
N THR A 380 -23.59 -10.26 9.26
CA THR A 380 -24.86 -9.50 9.33
C THR A 380 -24.59 -8.02 9.56
N ALA A 381 -25.58 -7.16 9.29
CA ALA A 381 -25.48 -5.72 9.58
C ALA A 381 -25.09 -5.42 11.04
N LYS A 382 -25.58 -6.23 12.01
CA LYS A 382 -25.20 -6.12 13.43
C LYS A 382 -23.71 -6.40 13.67
N LYS A 383 -23.13 -7.40 12.99
CA LYS A 383 -21.69 -7.72 13.06
C LYS A 383 -20.82 -6.72 12.28
N ALA A 384 -21.34 -6.16 11.19
CA ALA A 384 -20.64 -5.16 10.39
C ALA A 384 -20.58 -3.79 11.10
N LYS A 385 -21.65 -3.38 11.78
CA LYS A 385 -21.84 -2.04 12.37
C LYS A 385 -20.60 -1.40 13.05
N PRO A 386 -19.80 -2.11 13.89
CA PRO A 386 -18.63 -1.50 14.52
C PRO A 386 -17.59 -0.99 13.53
N PHE A 387 -17.44 -1.66 12.38
CA PHE A 387 -16.42 -1.38 11.35
C PHE A 387 -16.83 -0.27 10.37
N LEU A 388 -18.11 0.10 10.32
CA LEU A 388 -18.68 0.97 9.27
C LEU A 388 -18.43 2.48 9.45
N SER A 389 -17.73 2.90 10.51
CA SER A 389 -17.59 4.31 10.88
C SER A 389 -16.38 4.56 11.77
N SER A 390 -16.07 5.83 12.05
CA SER A 390 -14.97 6.24 12.93
C SER A 390 -15.06 5.70 14.37
N VAL A 391 -16.19 5.10 14.77
CA VAL A 391 -16.29 4.28 15.99
C VAL A 391 -15.24 3.17 15.99
N PHE A 392 -14.94 2.54 14.84
CA PHE A 392 -13.95 1.48 14.74
C PHE A 392 -12.56 1.92 15.24
N ILE A 393 -12.21 3.19 15.05
CA ILE A 393 -10.90 3.77 15.36
C ILE A 393 -10.96 4.75 16.54
N ASN A 394 -12.04 4.72 17.34
CA ASN A 394 -12.33 5.70 18.41
C ASN A 394 -12.30 7.18 17.95
N GLY A 395 -12.49 7.46 16.66
CA GLY A 395 -12.18 8.74 16.02
C GLY A 395 -12.91 9.95 16.62
N ARG A 396 -14.04 9.77 17.32
CA ARG A 396 -14.69 10.84 18.09
C ARG A 396 -13.80 11.47 19.17
N LYS A 397 -12.75 10.77 19.63
CA LYS A 397 -11.78 11.27 20.62
C LYS A 397 -10.69 12.16 19.99
N TRP A 398 -10.37 12.02 18.70
CA TRP A 398 -9.12 12.53 18.13
C TRP A 398 -9.16 13.03 16.68
N LEU A 399 -10.25 12.80 15.93
CA LEU A 399 -10.47 13.40 14.62
C LEU A 399 -11.19 14.76 14.76
N PRO A 400 -10.91 15.74 13.88
CA PRO A 400 -11.68 16.97 13.81
C PRO A 400 -13.13 16.70 13.38
N ARG A 401 -14.03 17.67 13.63
CA ARG A 401 -15.43 17.57 13.19
C ARG A 401 -15.57 17.81 11.68
N ASP A 402 -14.90 18.84 11.17
CA ASP A 402 -14.60 18.99 9.75
C ASP A 402 -13.09 19.07 9.58
N TYR A 403 -12.52 18.32 8.64
CA TYR A 403 -11.08 18.39 8.35
C TYR A 403 -10.68 19.74 7.72
N ARG A 404 -11.65 20.52 7.20
CA ARG A 404 -11.43 21.91 6.77
C ARG A 404 -10.98 22.81 7.93
N ASP A 405 -11.30 22.46 9.17
CA ASP A 405 -10.80 23.16 10.36
C ASP A 405 -9.26 23.12 10.45
N LEU A 406 -8.61 22.14 9.80
CA LEU A 406 -7.15 22.00 9.70
C LEU A 406 -6.51 22.87 8.60
N ILE A 407 -7.34 23.41 7.69
CA ILE A 407 -6.91 24.21 6.53
C ILE A 407 -7.07 25.70 6.84
N ASN A 408 -8.02 26.05 7.71
CA ASN A 408 -8.31 27.42 8.14
C ASN A 408 -7.33 27.88 9.22
N PHE A 409 -6.35 28.72 8.85
CA PHE A 409 -5.45 29.36 9.81
C PHE A 409 -6.16 30.51 10.55
N SER A 410 -6.34 30.37 11.86
CA SER A 410 -6.79 31.47 12.72
C SER A 410 -5.60 32.20 13.35
N CYS A 411 -5.11 33.26 12.70
CA CYS A 411 -4.13 34.12 13.35
C CYS A 411 -4.78 34.86 14.53
N SER A 412 -4.32 34.58 15.75
CA SER A 412 -4.76 35.25 16.98
C SER A 412 -3.64 36.15 17.54
N SER A 413 -3.08 37.01 16.69
CA SER A 413 -2.28 38.15 17.12
C SER A 413 -2.37 39.30 16.12
N ALA A 414 -2.25 40.54 16.60
CA ALA A 414 -2.33 41.76 15.79
C ALA A 414 -1.09 42.01 14.89
N ALA A 415 -0.32 40.96 14.58
CA ALA A 415 0.92 41.03 13.79
C ALA A 415 0.73 40.73 12.29
N CYS A 416 -0.41 40.17 11.87
CA CYS A 416 -0.74 40.01 10.44
C CYS A 416 -1.33 41.31 9.87
N GLY A 417 -0.49 42.33 9.71
CA GLY A 417 -0.86 43.60 9.11
C GLY A 417 -0.96 43.53 7.58
N ALA A 418 -2.15 43.85 7.06
CA ALA A 418 -2.45 44.26 5.68
C ALA A 418 -1.99 43.36 4.51
N SER A 419 -2.91 42.53 4.00
CA SER A 419 -2.99 42.30 2.56
C SER A 419 -3.59 43.56 1.89
N PRO A 420 -3.09 44.02 0.72
CA PRO A 420 -3.76 45.07 -0.04
C PRO A 420 -5.09 44.55 -0.61
N GLU A 421 -6.16 45.34 -0.50
CA GLU A 421 -7.39 45.04 -1.25
C GLU A 421 -7.13 45.09 -2.77
N PRO A 422 -7.74 44.20 -3.57
CA PRO A 422 -7.67 44.31 -5.03
C PRO A 422 -8.40 45.58 -5.48
N SER A 423 -7.67 46.51 -6.08
CA SER A 423 -8.25 47.72 -6.66
C SER A 423 -9.25 47.36 -7.76
N ALA A 424 -10.44 47.95 -7.69
CA ALA A 424 -11.51 47.70 -8.65
C ALA A 424 -11.11 48.15 -10.06
N SER A 425 -11.05 47.21 -11.00
CA SER A 425 -10.84 47.51 -12.42
C SER A 425 -12.11 48.10 -13.06
N PRO A 426 -12.01 49.12 -13.95
CA PRO A 426 -13.19 49.73 -14.57
C PRO A 426 -13.91 48.79 -15.55
N ARG A 427 -15.23 48.96 -15.68
CA ARG A 427 -16.04 48.20 -16.65
C ARG A 427 -15.75 48.67 -18.09
N GLY A 428 -15.27 47.75 -18.93
CA GLY A 428 -15.23 47.92 -20.39
C GLY A 428 -16.45 47.29 -21.05
N SER A 429 -17.05 47.99 -22.02
CA SER A 429 -18.24 47.56 -22.77
C SER A 429 -17.97 46.35 -23.69
N PRO A 430 -18.97 45.49 -23.97
CA PRO A 430 -18.77 44.32 -24.83
C PRO A 430 -18.66 44.72 -26.32
N PRO A 431 -17.72 44.14 -27.09
CA PRO A 431 -17.66 44.30 -28.54
C PRO A 431 -18.75 43.51 -29.27
N LYS A 432 -19.17 44.00 -30.42
CA LYS A 432 -20.28 43.47 -31.23
C LYS A 432 -19.93 42.14 -31.91
N GLN A 433 -20.93 41.28 -32.08
CA GLN A 433 -20.85 40.11 -32.96
C GLN A 433 -20.68 40.53 -34.43
N SER A 434 -19.81 39.84 -35.17
CA SER A 434 -19.78 39.85 -36.63
C SER A 434 -19.60 38.41 -37.16
N SER A 435 -20.56 37.97 -37.96
CA SER A 435 -20.60 36.67 -38.62
C SER A 435 -19.49 36.51 -39.66
N PHE A 436 -18.88 35.33 -39.74
CA PHE A 436 -18.06 34.91 -40.89
C PHE A 436 -18.43 33.51 -41.35
N THR A 437 -18.65 33.37 -42.65
CA THR A 437 -18.89 32.11 -43.38
C THR A 437 -17.57 31.54 -43.92
N PRO A 438 -17.43 30.21 -44.07
CA PRO A 438 -16.18 29.60 -44.53
C PRO A 438 -16.14 29.46 -46.06
N SER A 439 -15.05 29.91 -46.69
CA SER A 439 -14.68 29.53 -48.05
C SER A 439 -13.16 29.53 -48.24
N GLU A 440 -12.63 28.36 -48.58
CA GLU A 440 -11.46 28.06 -49.43
C GLU A 440 -10.23 28.99 -49.43
N ILE A 441 -9.05 28.41 -49.15
CA ILE A 441 -7.85 28.58 -49.99
C ILE A 441 -6.90 27.38 -49.77
N ARG A 442 -6.17 27.02 -50.84
CA ARG A 442 -5.30 25.83 -50.95
C ARG A 442 -3.91 26.03 -50.32
N PRO A 443 -3.18 24.96 -49.94
CA PRO A 443 -1.81 25.06 -49.46
C PRO A 443 -0.80 25.31 -50.61
N SER A 444 0.20 26.14 -50.36
CA SER A 444 1.36 26.35 -51.23
C SER A 444 2.46 25.32 -50.96
N ALA A 445 2.99 24.70 -52.01
CA ALA A 445 4.03 23.68 -51.92
C ALA A 445 5.46 24.28 -51.88
N GLY A 446 6.43 23.47 -51.43
CA GLY A 446 7.84 23.70 -51.75
C GLY A 446 8.86 23.22 -50.71
N HIS A 447 9.14 21.90 -50.66
CA HIS A 447 10.52 21.38 -50.62
C HIS A 447 10.57 19.84 -50.80
N ASP A 448 10.67 19.42 -52.06
CA ASP A 448 11.28 18.16 -52.55
C ASP A 448 12.71 17.97 -51.97
N ARG A 449 13.34 16.80 -51.76
CA ARG A 449 13.13 15.34 -51.98
C ARG A 449 13.86 14.62 -50.78
N VAL A 450 13.75 13.32 -50.46
CA VAL A 450 13.87 12.10 -51.28
C VAL A 450 13.15 10.94 -50.54
N PHE A 451 12.30 10.19 -51.23
CA PHE A 451 11.92 8.83 -50.82
C PHE A 451 11.95 7.92 -52.06
N SER A 452 12.85 6.94 -52.06
CA SER A 452 12.86 5.85 -53.04
C SER A 452 12.06 4.67 -52.50
N LYS A 453 10.94 4.37 -53.17
CA LYS A 453 10.22 3.08 -53.25
C LYS A 453 10.58 2.03 -52.18
N PHE A 454 9.68 1.79 -51.23
CA PHE A 454 9.61 0.51 -50.52
C PHE A 454 8.31 -0.21 -50.92
N ASP A 455 8.45 -1.41 -51.47
CA ASP A 455 7.37 -2.21 -52.05
C ASP A 455 6.78 -3.14 -50.97
N TRP A 456 5.46 -3.04 -50.75
CA TRP A 456 4.73 -3.76 -49.70
C TRP A 456 4.24 -5.16 -50.14
N SER A 457 4.80 -5.74 -51.21
CA SER A 457 4.37 -7.05 -51.74
C SER A 457 5.21 -8.27 -51.29
N LYS A 458 6.15 -8.15 -50.33
CA LYS A 458 7.11 -9.24 -50.00
C LYS A 458 7.39 -9.45 -48.50
N THR A 459 6.36 -9.70 -47.68
CA THR A 459 6.57 -10.15 -46.28
C THR A 459 5.49 -11.13 -45.76
N VAL A 460 4.92 -11.97 -46.63
CA VAL A 460 3.90 -12.98 -46.25
C VAL A 460 4.36 -14.44 -46.53
N THR A 461 5.60 -14.65 -46.99
CA THR A 461 6.08 -15.98 -47.45
C THR A 461 7.26 -16.54 -46.65
N VAL A 462 7.45 -16.11 -45.39
CA VAL A 462 8.49 -16.66 -44.49
C VAL A 462 7.90 -17.26 -43.19
N ALA A 463 6.63 -16.99 -42.87
CA ALA A 463 5.98 -17.50 -41.66
C ALA A 463 5.23 -18.85 -41.81
N VAL A 464 5.29 -19.49 -42.98
CA VAL A 464 4.50 -20.72 -43.29
C VAL A 464 5.38 -21.96 -43.54
N ILE A 465 6.70 -21.81 -43.65
CA ILE A 465 7.63 -22.93 -43.93
C ILE A 465 8.27 -23.50 -42.64
N ALA A 466 8.07 -22.87 -41.49
CA ALA A 466 8.57 -23.35 -40.19
C ALA A 466 7.60 -24.27 -39.41
N MET A 467 6.44 -24.64 -39.99
CA MET A 467 5.40 -25.45 -39.32
C MET A 467 5.09 -26.79 -40.00
N ILE A 468 5.87 -27.21 -41.00
CA ILE A 468 5.64 -28.46 -41.77
C ILE A 468 6.85 -29.43 -41.74
N LEU A 469 7.97 -29.05 -41.14
CA LEU A 469 9.17 -29.89 -40.99
C LEU A 469 9.54 -30.12 -39.51
N GLY A 470 8.55 -30.59 -38.73
CA GLY A 470 8.68 -31.02 -37.33
C GLY A 470 7.94 -32.33 -37.02
N PHE A 471 7.41 -33.01 -38.04
CA PHE A 471 6.92 -34.38 -37.96
C PHE A 471 7.83 -35.23 -38.86
N PHE A 472 8.23 -36.40 -38.36
CA PHE A 472 9.37 -37.22 -38.84
C PHE A 472 10.76 -36.67 -38.50
N MET A 473 11.16 -36.82 -37.23
CA MET A 473 12.22 -37.76 -36.83
C MET A 473 12.08 -38.13 -35.36
#